data_AF-A0A8S2THJ9-F1
#
_entry.id   AF-A0A8S2THJ9-F1
#
_cell.length_a   1.000
_cell.length_b   1.000
_cell.length_c   1.000
_cell.angle_alpha   90.00
_cell.angle_beta   90.00
_cell.angle_gamma   90.00
#
_symmetry.space_group_name_H-M   'P 1'
#
loop_
_entity.id
_entity.type
_entity.pdbx_description
1 polymer ?
#
loop_
_entity_poly.entity_id
_entity_poly.type
_entity_poly.pdbx_seq_one_letter_code
_entity_poly.pdbx_strand_id
1 'polypeptide(L)'
;TRRSLGRLQQYLLDAFLGAQIPVVRISPFDFLISDQFELTDETYKQLYQRLDILLSNGYVPLLHGDVLLDKKTHWRILSGDDILLKLAEYYQPRQCIFLTSVPGIL
;
A
#
# COMPACT_ATOMS: atom_id res chain seq x y z
N THR A 1 0.73 -13.86 -8.58
CA THR A 1 -0.61 -14.19 -8.04
C THR A 1 -0.73 -13.65 -6.62
N ARG A 2 -1.94 -13.27 -6.13
CA ARG A 2 -2.12 -12.73 -4.75
C ARG A 2 -1.56 -13.65 -3.65
N ARG A 3 -1.60 -14.98 -3.85
CA ARG A 3 -0.94 -15.96 -2.96
C ARG A 3 0.57 -15.72 -2.81
N SER A 4 1.26 -15.36 -3.89
CA SER A 4 2.72 -15.11 -3.86
C SER A 4 3.04 -13.82 -3.10
N LEU A 5 2.22 -12.77 -3.30
CA LEU A 5 2.31 -11.53 -2.54
C LEU A 5 2.05 -11.77 -1.04
N GLY A 6 1.03 -12.56 -0.70
CA GLY A 6 0.76 -12.93 0.69
C GLY A 6 1.94 -13.65 1.36
N ARG A 7 2.69 -14.49 0.63
CA ARG A 7 3.93 -15.12 1.14
C ARG A 7 5.04 -14.10 1.36
N LEU A 8 5.29 -13.22 0.39
CA LEU A 8 6.28 -12.14 0.54
C LEU A 8 5.95 -11.24 1.73
N GLN A 9 4.69 -10.85 1.86
CA GLN A 9 4.23 -9.99 2.94
C GLN A 9 4.35 -10.68 4.30
N GLN A 10 4.17 -12.01 4.37
CA GLN A 10 4.44 -12.77 5.60
C GLN A 10 5.91 -12.71 6.00
N TYR A 11 6.85 -12.91 5.06
CA TYR A 11 8.29 -12.79 5.36
C TYR A 11 8.65 -11.39 5.86
N LEU A 12 8.07 -10.34 5.28
CA LEU A 12 8.27 -8.97 5.75
C LEU A 12 7.68 -8.76 7.15
N LEU A 13 6.46 -9.25 7.39
CA LEU A 13 5.81 -9.16 8.70
C LEU A 13 6.68 -9.81 9.78
N ASP A 14 7.17 -11.03 9.54
CA ASP A 14 8.01 -11.76 10.48
C ASP A 14 9.31 -11.00 10.79
N ALA A 15 9.93 -10.40 9.77
CA ALA A 15 11.14 -9.58 9.92
C ALA A 15 10.89 -8.31 10.76
N PHE A 16 9.81 -7.58 10.48
CA PHE A 16 9.44 -6.38 11.24
C PHE A 16 9.09 -6.71 12.69
N LEU A 17 8.31 -7.76 12.94
CA LEU A 17 7.96 -8.20 14.29
C LEU A 17 9.20 -8.68 15.07
N GLY A 18 10.13 -9.39 14.42
CA GLY A 18 11.41 -9.77 15.00
C GLY A 18 12.28 -8.56 15.40
N ALA A 19 12.15 -7.45 14.67
CA ALA A 19 12.78 -6.17 14.98
C ALA A 19 11.97 -5.29 15.96
N GLN A 20 10.91 -5.83 16.59
CA GLN A 20 10.02 -5.14 17.52
C GLN A 20 9.31 -3.92 16.91
N ILE A 21 9.08 -3.92 15.59
CA ILE A 21 8.33 -2.88 14.90
C ILE A 21 6.83 -3.24 14.93
N PRO A 22 5.93 -2.35 15.40
CA PRO A 22 4.50 -2.62 15.53
C PRO A 22 3.79 -2.56 14.17
N VAL A 23 4.13 -3.50 13.29
CA VAL A 23 3.65 -3.53 11.91
C VAL A 23 2.24 -4.15 11.79
N VAL A 24 1.41 -3.59 10.91
CA VAL A 24 0.07 -4.11 10.60
C VAL A 24 -0.09 -4.24 9.09
N ARG A 25 -0.45 -5.43 8.61
CA ARG A 25 -0.68 -5.67 7.16
C ARG A 25 -1.98 -5.04 6.71
N ILE A 26 -1.93 -4.35 5.57
CA ILE A 26 -3.09 -3.76 4.91
C ILE A 26 -3.04 -4.15 3.43
N SER A 27 -4.10 -4.77 2.93
CA SER A 27 -4.25 -5.18 1.53
C SER A 27 -5.11 -4.14 0.81
N PRO A 28 -4.57 -3.39 -0.17
CA PRO A 28 -5.35 -2.38 -0.90
C PRO A 28 -6.61 -2.93 -1.58
N PHE A 29 -6.62 -4.20 -1.99
CA PHE A 29 -7.79 -4.86 -2.56
C PHE A 29 -9.03 -4.82 -1.65
N ASP A 30 -8.85 -4.82 -0.34
CA ASP A 30 -9.97 -4.85 0.60
C ASP A 30 -10.66 -3.48 0.74
N PHE A 31 -10.05 -2.41 0.22
CA PHE A 31 -10.51 -1.03 0.39
C PHE A 31 -10.80 -0.33 -0.93
N LEU A 32 -10.14 -0.71 -2.03
CA LEU A 32 -10.15 0.05 -3.27
C LEU A 32 -10.93 -0.68 -4.36
N ILE A 33 -11.85 0.05 -4.99
CA ILE A 33 -12.53 -0.35 -6.22
C ILE A 33 -12.34 0.77 -7.24
N SER A 34 -11.71 0.44 -8.34
CA SER A 34 -11.48 1.37 -9.45
C SER A 34 -12.66 1.46 -10.41
N ASP A 35 -12.75 2.59 -11.09
CA ASP A 35 -13.64 2.80 -12.24
C ASP A 35 -12.81 3.35 -13.40
N GLN A 36 -12.74 2.63 -14.53
CA GLN A 36 -11.94 3.04 -15.70
C GLN A 36 -10.46 3.29 -15.44
N PHE A 37 -9.82 2.48 -14.59
CA PHE A 37 -8.43 2.74 -14.20
C PHE A 37 -8.20 4.10 -13.52
N GLU A 38 -9.26 4.76 -13.03
CA GLU A 38 -9.16 5.93 -12.17
C GLU A 38 -9.29 5.51 -10.70
N LEU A 39 -8.43 6.09 -9.86
CA LEU A 39 -8.53 6.04 -8.41
C LEU A 39 -8.50 7.48 -7.92
N THR A 40 -9.66 7.95 -7.43
CA THR A 40 -9.82 9.30 -6.90
C THR A 40 -9.60 9.29 -5.39
N ASP A 41 -9.49 10.46 -4.77
CA ASP A 41 -9.40 10.54 -3.30
C ASP A 41 -10.60 9.91 -2.60
N GLU A 42 -11.79 9.96 -3.22
CA GLU A 42 -12.98 9.27 -2.69
C GLU A 42 -12.81 7.75 -2.73
N THR A 43 -12.13 7.19 -3.75
CA THR A 43 -11.79 5.76 -3.79
C THR A 43 -10.89 5.36 -2.62
N TYR A 44 -9.96 6.24 -2.22
CA TYR A 44 -9.02 5.97 -1.14
C TYR A 44 -9.54 6.26 0.26
N LYS A 45 -10.68 6.94 0.40
CA LYS A 45 -11.21 7.41 1.68
C LYS A 45 -11.24 6.35 2.79
N GLN A 46 -11.71 5.14 2.50
CA GLN A 46 -11.75 4.06 3.50
C GLN A 46 -10.35 3.57 3.87
N LEU A 47 -9.44 3.52 2.89
CA LEU A 47 -8.04 3.18 3.14
C LEU A 47 -7.38 4.24 4.02
N TYR A 48 -7.53 5.53 3.69
CA TYR A 48 -7.00 6.64 4.50
C TYR A 48 -7.51 6.61 5.94
N GLN A 49 -8.82 6.45 6.14
CA GLN A 49 -9.38 6.31 7.49
C GLN A 49 -8.74 5.16 8.28
N ARG A 50 -8.49 4.01 7.63
CA ARG A 50 -7.82 2.88 8.28
C ARG A 50 -6.38 3.19 8.63
N LEU A 51 -5.64 3.82 7.70
CA LEU A 51 -4.24 4.21 7.90
C LEU A 51 -4.11 5.25 9.02
N ASP A 52 -5.00 6.25 9.06
CA ASP A 52 -5.01 7.29 10.10
C ASP A 52 -5.20 6.70 11.50
N ILE A 53 -6.13 5.75 11.64
CA ILE A 53 -6.33 5.03 12.90
C ILE A 53 -5.05 4.27 13.29
N LEU A 54 -4.39 3.58 12.36
CA LEU A 54 -3.18 2.83 12.69
C LEU A 54 -2.02 3.75 13.06
N LEU A 55 -1.78 4.78 12.27
CA LEU A 55 -0.70 5.73 12.46
C LEU A 55 -0.88 6.52 13.77
N SER A 56 -2.09 6.99 14.08
CA SER A 56 -2.39 7.68 15.35
C SER A 56 -2.21 6.81 16.59
N ASN A 57 -2.31 5.47 16.45
CA ASN A 57 -2.06 4.52 17.52
C ASN A 57 -0.61 3.98 17.54
N GLY A 58 0.29 4.55 16.74
CA GLY A 58 1.72 4.19 16.72
C GLY A 58 2.06 2.90 15.96
N TYR A 59 1.12 2.37 15.17
CA TYR A 59 1.39 1.22 14.30
C TYR A 59 2.02 1.65 12.97
N VAL A 60 2.72 0.70 12.32
CA VAL A 60 3.32 0.88 10.99
C VAL A 60 2.52 0.09 9.95
N PRO A 61 1.72 0.75 9.09
CA PRO A 61 0.98 0.05 8.05
C PRO A 61 1.91 -0.51 6.97
N LEU A 62 1.76 -1.81 6.67
CA LEU A 62 2.49 -2.51 5.61
C LEU A 62 1.54 -2.82 4.45
N LEU A 63 1.64 -2.02 3.39
CA LEU A 63 0.91 -2.19 2.13
C LEU A 63 1.79 -2.91 1.10
N HIS A 64 1.18 -3.38 0.01
CA HIS A 64 1.88 -3.94 -1.14
C HIS A 64 1.12 -3.61 -2.42
N GLY A 65 1.82 -3.64 -3.56
CA GLY A 65 1.15 -3.62 -4.86
C GLY A 65 0.20 -4.81 -4.97
N ASP A 66 -1.01 -4.58 -5.47
CA ASP A 66 -2.09 -5.57 -5.47
C ASP A 66 -2.87 -5.56 -6.79
N VAL A 67 -3.66 -6.60 -7.00
CA VAL A 67 -4.75 -6.56 -7.97
C VAL A 67 -5.93 -5.89 -7.29
N LEU A 68 -6.65 -5.01 -7.97
CA LEU A 68 -7.91 -4.39 -7.51
C LEU A 68 -9.06 -4.81 -8.42
N LEU A 69 -10.29 -4.70 -7.90
CA LEU A 69 -11.50 -4.77 -8.74
C LEU A 69 -11.64 -3.47 -9.55
N ASP A 70 -12.01 -3.62 -10.82
CA ASP A 70 -12.36 -2.50 -11.70
C ASP A 70 -13.76 -2.70 -12.27
N LYS A 71 -14.60 -1.66 -12.18
CA LYS A 71 -16.01 -1.73 -12.59
C LYS A 71 -16.21 -1.99 -14.10
N LYS A 72 -15.22 -1.67 -14.96
CA LYS A 72 -15.35 -1.79 -16.42
C LYS A 72 -14.47 -2.88 -17.03
N THR A 73 -13.31 -3.14 -16.43
CA THR A 73 -12.32 -4.10 -16.93
C THR A 73 -12.16 -5.34 -16.05
N HIS A 74 -13.02 -5.48 -15.04
CA HIS A 74 -13.04 -6.52 -14.01
C HIS A 74 -11.90 -6.43 -12.99
N TRP A 75 -10.68 -6.14 -13.42
CA TRP A 75 -9.53 -6.00 -12.53
C TRP A 75 -8.45 -5.09 -13.12
N ARG A 76 -7.64 -4.50 -12.23
CA ARG A 76 -6.42 -3.76 -12.58
C ARG A 76 -5.29 -4.08 -11.62
N ILE A 77 -4.06 -3.79 -12.04
CA ILE A 77 -2.90 -3.81 -11.14
C ILE A 77 -2.75 -2.42 -10.52
N LEU A 78 -2.52 -2.38 -9.21
CA LEU A 78 -2.07 -1.22 -8.46
C LEU A 78 -0.62 -1.47 -8.05
N SER A 79 0.31 -0.66 -8.56
CA SER A 79 1.73 -0.81 -8.25
C SER A 79 2.09 -0.19 -6.89
N GLY A 80 3.29 -0.50 -6.37
CA GLY A 80 3.82 0.17 -5.19
C GLY A 80 4.06 1.67 -5.41
N ASP A 81 4.43 2.05 -6.63
CA ASP A 81 4.66 3.45 -7.01
C ASP A 81 3.36 4.25 -7.02
N ASP A 82 2.27 3.68 -7.56
CA ASP A 82 0.94 4.31 -7.53
C ASP A 82 0.47 4.55 -6.08
N ILE A 83 0.68 3.56 -5.20
CA ILE A 83 0.34 3.68 -3.78
C ILE A 83 1.17 4.80 -3.13
N LEU A 84 2.49 4.78 -3.33
CA LEU A 84 3.39 5.76 -2.70
C LEU A 84 3.10 7.18 -3.19
N LEU A 85 2.85 7.36 -4.49
CA LEU A 85 2.46 8.65 -5.06
C LEU A 85 1.19 9.18 -4.38
N LYS A 86 0.13 8.35 -4.31
CA LYS A 86 -1.16 8.76 -3.72
C LYS A 86 -1.05 9.07 -2.23
N LEU A 87 -0.32 8.24 -1.47
CA LEU A 87 -0.05 8.49 -0.06
C LEU A 87 0.79 9.75 0.15
N ALA A 88 1.75 10.03 -0.73
CA ALA A 88 2.58 11.22 -0.64
C ALA A 88 1.78 12.50 -0.93
N GLU A 89 0.91 12.47 -1.95
CA GLU A 89 -0.02 13.56 -2.26
C GLU A 89 -0.95 13.84 -1.07
N TYR A 90 -1.48 12.80 -0.42
CA TYR A 90 -2.42 12.95 0.69
C TYR A 90 -1.75 13.36 2.01
N TYR A 91 -0.70 12.65 2.44
CA TYR A 91 -0.06 12.86 3.75
C TYR A 91 1.02 13.94 3.75
N GLN A 92 1.52 14.36 2.58
CA GLN A 92 2.61 15.32 2.44
C GLN A 92 3.80 14.98 3.37
N PRO A 93 4.33 13.74 3.33
CA PRO A 93 5.37 13.32 4.25
C PRO A 93 6.66 14.10 4.00
N ARG A 94 7.47 14.26 5.04
CA ARG A 94 8.79 14.92 4.92
C ARG A 94 9.69 14.25 3.87
N GLN A 95 9.57 12.93 3.70
CA GLN A 95 10.40 12.13 2.80
C GLN A 95 9.61 10.94 2.23
N CYS A 96 9.88 10.63 0.97
CA CYS A 96 9.54 9.35 0.33
C CYS A 96 10.85 8.65 -0.03
N ILE A 97 11.04 7.41 0.43
CA ILE A 97 12.28 6.66 0.25
C ILE A 97 12.01 5.43 -0.61
N PHE A 98 12.74 5.31 -1.72
CA PHE A 98 12.74 4.14 -2.59
C PHE A 98 13.99 3.30 -2.31
N LEU A 99 13.80 2.04 -1.94
CA LEU A 99 14.87 1.07 -1.82
C LEU A 99 14.91 0.24 -3.10
N THR A 100 16.04 0.25 -3.80
CA THR A 100 16.22 -0.43 -5.09
C THR A 100 17.56 -1.18 -5.10
N SER A 101 17.76 -2.00 -6.13
CA SER A 101 18.98 -2.78 -6.34
C SER A 101 20.09 -2.01 -7.06
N VAL A 102 19.83 -0.75 -7.43
CA VAL A 102 20.79 0.16 -8.07
C VAL A 102 21.09 1.37 -7.17
N PRO A 103 22.23 2.06 -7.33
CA PRO A 103 22.58 3.20 -6.47
C PRO A 103 21.63 4.40 -6.55
N GLY A 104 20.85 4.51 -7.63
CA GLY A 104 19.91 5.62 -7.85
C GLY A 104 19.47 5.69 -9.30
N ILE A 105 18.91 6.84 -9.69
CA ILE A 105 18.64 7.18 -11.09
C ILE A 105 19.99 7.39 -11.79
N LEU A 106 20.18 6.73 -12.94
CA LEU A 106 21.40 6.78 -13.74
C LEU A 106 21.38 7.94 -14.74
#